data_AF-A4X8Z6-F1
#
_entry.id   AF-A4X8Z6-F1
#
_cell.length_a   1.000
_cell.length_b   1.000
_cell.length_c   1.000
_cell.angle_alpha   90.00
_cell.angle_beta   90.00
_cell.angle_gamma   90.00
#
_symmetry.space_group_name_H-M   'P 1'
#
loop_
_entity.id
_entity.type
_entity.pdbx_description
1 polymer ?
#
loop_
_entity_poly.entity_id
_entity_poly.type
_entity_poly.pdbx_seq_one_letter_code
_entity_poly.pdbx_strand_id
1 'polypeptide(L)'
;MRHGKAMKGSAPKRRGVLTVWAWVPEVLAEWIEEIRPLLATEGNPALWPSERAPRVGLAQLNARLSAYRDALGLDAGLDFHSLRRSYVTHLIEAGWDPLFVQQEVGHEHASTTAIYTCVSSDFRTRTLRQALDATMDAALRPARRAR
;
A
#
# COMPACT_ATOMS: atom_id res chain seq x y z
N MET A 1 -2.25 8.15 -14.59
CA MET A 1 -2.68 8.49 -13.22
C MET A 1 -4.07 7.93 -12.99
N ARG A 2 -4.32 7.20 -11.89
CA ARG A 2 -5.65 6.66 -11.58
C ARG A 2 -6.37 7.63 -10.66
N HIS A 3 -7.41 8.27 -11.19
CA HIS A 3 -8.30 9.13 -10.42
C HIS A 3 -9.27 8.24 -9.63
N GLY A 4 -9.40 8.49 -8.32
CA GLY A 4 -10.50 7.90 -7.55
C GLY A 4 -11.84 8.42 -8.08
N LYS A 5 -12.94 7.69 -7.81
CA LYS A 5 -14.28 8.17 -8.13
C LYS A 5 -14.50 9.50 -7.39
N ALA A 6 -14.78 10.56 -8.13
CA ALA A 6 -15.10 11.84 -7.57
C ALA A 6 -16.44 11.75 -6.80
N MET A 7 -16.52 12.33 -5.61
CA MET A 7 -17.79 12.74 -5.04
C MET A 7 -18.51 13.66 -6.02
N LYS A 8 -19.85 13.61 -6.07
CA LYS A 8 -20.66 14.46 -6.95
C LYS A 8 -20.28 15.93 -6.71
N GLY A 9 -19.58 16.54 -7.67
CA GLY A 9 -19.13 17.94 -7.61
C GLY A 9 -17.69 18.18 -7.12
N SER A 10 -16.87 17.16 -6.88
CA SER A 10 -15.47 17.33 -6.44
C SER A 10 -14.46 16.97 -7.54
N ALA A 11 -13.35 17.72 -7.65
CA ALA A 11 -12.23 17.30 -8.48
C ALA A 11 -11.64 15.97 -7.97
N PRO A 12 -11.22 15.05 -8.86
CA PRO A 12 -10.65 13.78 -8.44
C PRO A 12 -9.40 14.01 -7.59
N LYS A 13 -9.48 13.61 -6.31
CA LYS A 13 -8.36 13.76 -5.36
C LYS A 13 -7.27 12.73 -5.68
N ARG A 14 -6.04 13.20 -5.86
CA ARG A 14 -4.84 12.35 -5.92
C ARG A 14 -4.70 11.68 -4.56
N ARG A 15 -4.74 10.34 -4.54
CA ARG A 15 -4.48 9.56 -3.33
C ARG A 15 -3.09 8.96 -3.46
N GLY A 16 -2.21 9.27 -2.52
CA GLY A 16 -1.03 8.47 -2.27
C GLY A 16 -1.45 7.20 -1.53
N VAL A 17 -0.77 6.10 -1.81
CA VAL A 17 -0.75 4.91 -0.96
C VAL A 17 0.64 4.91 -0.39
N LEU A 18 0.77 5.00 0.94
CA LEU A 18 2.08 5.03 1.57
C LEU A 18 2.66 3.62 1.64
N THR A 19 3.96 3.49 1.39
CA THR A 19 4.69 2.25 1.63
C THR A 19 4.89 2.10 3.14
N VAL A 20 4.08 1.25 3.76
CA VAL A 20 3.98 1.16 5.22
C VAL A 20 5.15 0.39 5.86
N TRP A 21 5.79 -0.49 5.10
CA TRP A 21 6.93 -1.29 5.57
C TRP A 21 8.23 -0.87 4.89
N ALA A 22 9.31 -0.88 5.67
CA ALA A 22 10.63 -0.41 5.23
C ALA A 22 11.23 -1.17 4.04
N TRP A 23 10.84 -2.44 3.86
CA TRP A 23 11.30 -3.28 2.75
C TRP A 23 10.57 -2.99 1.42
N VAL A 24 9.39 -2.35 1.46
CA VAL A 24 8.58 -2.12 0.25
C VAL A 24 9.27 -1.18 -0.74
N PRO A 25 9.87 -0.03 -0.32
CA PRO A 25 10.62 0.83 -1.23
C PRO A 25 11.74 0.10 -1.96
N GLU A 26 12.48 -0.78 -1.28
CA GLU A 26 13.60 -1.54 -1.85
C GLU A 26 13.10 -2.49 -2.96
N VAL A 27 12.04 -3.26 -2.67
CA VAL A 27 11.42 -4.16 -3.66
C VAL A 27 10.83 -3.40 -4.86
N LEU A 28 10.24 -2.21 -4.60
CA LEU A 28 9.73 -1.38 -5.68
C LEU A 28 10.85 -0.77 -6.53
N ALA A 29 11.98 -0.40 -5.92
CA ALA A 29 13.15 0.10 -6.63
C ALA A 29 13.72 -0.99 -7.55
N GLU A 30 13.96 -2.19 -7.02
CA GLU A 30 14.41 -3.35 -7.80
C GLU A 30 13.45 -3.63 -8.98
N TRP A 31 12.14 -3.64 -8.72
CA TRP A 31 11.16 -3.81 -9.79
C TRP A 31 11.25 -2.71 -10.85
N ILE A 32 11.36 -1.44 -10.46
CA ILE A 32 11.36 -0.31 -11.39
C ILE A 32 12.65 -0.24 -12.21
N GLU A 33 13.78 -0.52 -11.59
CA GLU A 33 15.12 -0.30 -12.15
C GLU A 33 15.66 -1.53 -12.88
N GLU A 34 15.34 -2.74 -12.41
CA GLU A 34 15.95 -3.98 -12.93
C GLU A 34 14.97 -4.80 -13.75
N ILE A 35 13.75 -5.03 -13.23
CA ILE A 35 12.82 -6.00 -13.83
C ILE A 35 11.89 -5.35 -14.86
N ARG A 36 11.28 -4.21 -14.52
CA ARG A 36 10.32 -3.51 -15.38
C ARG A 36 10.91 -3.15 -16.75
N PRO A 37 12.18 -2.69 -16.88
CA PRO A 37 12.75 -2.38 -18.18
C PRO A 37 12.83 -3.59 -19.13
N LEU A 38 12.93 -4.82 -18.59
CA LEU A 38 12.94 -6.05 -19.39
C LEU A 38 11.56 -6.39 -19.99
N LEU A 39 10.50 -5.84 -19.41
CA LEU A 39 9.11 -6.05 -19.82
C LEU A 39 8.50 -4.83 -20.53
N ALA A 40 9.12 -3.65 -20.36
CA ALA A 40 8.58 -2.40 -20.86
C ALA A 40 8.95 -2.20 -22.33
N THR A 41 7.95 -1.88 -23.14
CA THR A 41 8.15 -1.30 -24.46
C THR A 41 8.40 0.20 -24.35
N GLU A 42 9.19 0.73 -25.28
CA GLU A 42 9.54 2.15 -25.36
C GLU A 42 8.28 3.03 -25.28
N GLY A 43 8.32 4.04 -24.40
CA GLY A 43 7.19 4.97 -24.21
C GLY A 43 6.01 4.45 -23.39
N ASN A 44 6.02 3.22 -22.86
CA ASN A 44 4.92 2.70 -22.04
C ASN A 44 4.96 3.26 -20.58
N PRO A 45 3.96 4.04 -20.13
CA PRO A 45 3.94 4.63 -18.79
C PRO A 45 3.40 3.69 -17.70
N ALA A 46 3.04 2.44 -18.01
CA ALA A 46 2.45 1.54 -17.02
C ALA A 46 3.50 0.99 -16.04
N LEU A 47 3.27 1.13 -14.73
CA LEU A 47 4.13 0.53 -13.70
C LEU A 47 4.14 -1.02 -13.74
N TRP A 48 3.05 -1.61 -14.22
CA TRP A 48 2.90 -3.06 -14.43
C TRP A 48 2.48 -3.34 -15.88
N PRO A 49 3.46 -3.44 -16.81
CA PRO A 49 3.19 -3.83 -18.18
C PRO A 49 2.80 -5.32 -18.27
N SER A 50 2.25 -5.73 -19.40
CA SER A 50 2.06 -7.14 -19.76
C SER A 50 2.92 -7.45 -20.97
N GLU A 51 3.38 -8.69 -21.12
CA GLU A 51 4.12 -9.13 -22.31
C GLU A 51 3.35 -8.87 -23.61
N ARG A 52 2.01 -8.91 -23.56
CA ARG A 52 1.13 -8.81 -24.74
C ARG A 52 0.33 -7.50 -24.80
N ALA A 53 0.43 -6.65 -23.78
CA ALA A 53 -0.38 -5.44 -23.69
C ALA A 53 0.31 -4.33 -22.90
N PRO A 54 0.00 -3.04 -23.14
CA PRO A 54 0.61 -1.94 -22.41
C PRO A 54 0.44 -2.02 -20.88
N ARG A 55 -0.55 -2.77 -20.37
CA ARG A 55 -0.80 -2.95 -18.94
C ARG A 55 -1.39 -4.32 -18.67
N VAL A 56 -1.05 -4.92 -17.51
CA VAL A 56 -1.73 -6.12 -17.02
C VAL A 56 -3.23 -5.89 -16.78
N GLY A 57 -4.06 -6.79 -17.28
CA GLY A 57 -5.52 -6.74 -17.09
C GLY A 57 -5.98 -7.39 -15.78
N LEU A 58 -7.09 -6.92 -15.21
CA LEU A 58 -7.67 -7.47 -13.97
C LEU A 58 -8.03 -8.96 -14.09
N ALA A 59 -8.59 -9.37 -15.23
CA ALA A 59 -8.91 -10.78 -15.47
C ALA A 59 -7.65 -11.67 -15.45
N GLN A 60 -6.53 -11.16 -15.99
CA GLN A 60 -5.25 -11.87 -15.97
C GLN A 60 -4.67 -11.95 -14.56
N LEU A 61 -4.78 -10.87 -13.77
CA LEU A 61 -4.38 -10.89 -12.35
C LEU A 61 -5.19 -11.91 -11.55
N ASN A 62 -6.53 -11.94 -11.73
CA ASN A 62 -7.39 -12.92 -11.08
C ASN A 62 -7.02 -14.35 -11.49
N ALA A 63 -6.84 -14.60 -12.78
CA ALA A 63 -6.46 -15.93 -13.28
C ALA A 63 -5.10 -16.39 -12.72
N ARG A 64 -4.10 -15.48 -12.64
CA ARG A 64 -2.80 -15.79 -12.05
C ARG A 64 -2.90 -16.06 -10.55
N LEU A 65 -3.68 -15.27 -9.81
CA LEU A 65 -3.93 -15.51 -8.39
C LEU A 65 -4.57 -16.89 -8.16
N SER A 66 -5.61 -17.23 -8.92
CA SER A 66 -6.25 -18.55 -8.84
C SER A 66 -5.27 -19.67 -9.15
N ALA A 67 -4.45 -19.53 -10.20
CA ALA A 67 -3.45 -20.53 -10.55
C ALA A 67 -2.41 -20.75 -9.42
N TYR A 68 -1.91 -19.69 -8.79
CA TYR A 68 -0.99 -19.82 -7.65
C TYR A 68 -1.66 -20.42 -6.43
N ARG A 69 -2.88 -20.01 -6.13
CA ARG A 69 -3.68 -20.58 -5.05
C ARG A 69 -3.85 -22.08 -5.23
N ASP A 70 -4.24 -22.52 -6.42
CA ASP A 70 -4.44 -23.94 -6.73
C ASP A 70 -3.12 -24.72 -6.66
N ALA A 71 -2.03 -24.16 -7.21
CA ALA A 71 -0.70 -24.78 -7.16
C ALA A 71 -0.13 -24.92 -5.74
N LEU A 72 -0.51 -24.02 -4.84
CA LEU A 72 -0.10 -24.04 -3.43
C LEU A 72 -1.09 -24.79 -2.52
N GLY A 73 -2.18 -25.34 -3.07
CA GLY A 73 -3.21 -26.05 -2.30
C GLY A 73 -3.99 -25.15 -1.34
N LEU A 74 -4.13 -23.85 -1.65
CA LEU A 74 -4.86 -22.89 -0.83
C LEU A 74 -6.37 -22.93 -1.11
N ASP A 75 -7.18 -22.45 -0.15
CA ASP A 75 -8.64 -22.43 -0.23
C ASP A 75 -9.14 -21.64 -1.44
N ALA A 76 -10.08 -22.22 -2.21
CA ALA A 76 -10.67 -21.64 -3.41
C ALA A 76 -11.40 -20.29 -3.18
N GLY A 77 -11.78 -19.97 -1.95
CA GLY A 77 -12.33 -18.68 -1.54
C GLY A 77 -11.28 -17.56 -1.41
N LEU A 78 -9.98 -17.88 -1.46
CA LEU A 78 -8.92 -16.87 -1.42
C LEU A 78 -8.91 -16.03 -2.70
N ASP A 79 -9.13 -14.72 -2.52
CA ASP A 79 -9.20 -13.73 -3.58
C ASP A 79 -8.47 -12.42 -3.20
N PHE A 80 -8.45 -11.44 -4.11
CA PHE A 80 -7.83 -10.14 -3.82
C PHE A 80 -8.52 -9.37 -2.67
N HIS A 81 -9.81 -9.62 -2.41
CA HIS A 81 -10.49 -9.03 -1.27
C HIS A 81 -9.97 -9.63 0.04
N SER A 82 -9.68 -10.92 0.06
CA SER A 82 -9.06 -11.64 1.17
C SER A 82 -7.65 -11.13 1.44
N LEU A 83 -6.84 -10.91 0.40
CA LEU A 83 -5.52 -10.26 0.54
C LEU A 83 -5.65 -8.84 1.11
N ARG A 84 -6.62 -8.05 0.66
CA ARG A 84 -6.89 -6.71 1.22
C ARG A 84 -7.29 -6.78 2.69
N ARG A 85 -8.16 -7.73 3.07
CA ARG A 85 -8.58 -7.92 4.47
C ARG A 85 -7.38 -8.29 5.34
N SER A 86 -6.55 -9.22 4.88
CA SER A 86 -5.30 -9.60 5.57
C SER A 86 -4.36 -8.40 5.74
N TYR A 87 -4.19 -7.57 4.69
CA TYR A 87 -3.40 -6.33 4.79
C TYR A 87 -3.95 -5.38 5.86
N VAL A 88 -5.26 -5.14 5.89
CA VAL A 88 -5.90 -4.29 6.91
C VAL A 88 -5.68 -4.85 8.31
N THR A 89 -5.95 -6.15 8.51
CA THR A 89 -5.73 -6.80 9.80
C THR A 89 -4.28 -6.68 10.25
N HIS A 90 -3.32 -6.95 9.36
CA HIS A 90 -1.90 -6.84 9.67
C HIS A 90 -1.49 -5.43 10.08
N LEU A 91 -2.02 -4.39 9.43
CA LEU A 91 -1.76 -3.00 9.83
C LEU A 91 -2.34 -2.70 11.21
N ILE A 92 -3.56 -3.15 11.50
CA ILE A 92 -4.19 -2.93 12.81
C ILE A 92 -3.43 -3.67 13.91
N GLU A 93 -3.02 -4.92 13.68
CA GLU A 93 -2.22 -5.72 14.61
C GLU A 93 -0.82 -5.14 14.83
N ALA A 94 -0.21 -4.57 13.79
CA ALA A 94 1.05 -3.82 13.90
C ALA A 94 0.88 -2.43 14.56
N GLY A 95 -0.32 -2.09 14.99
CA GLY A 95 -0.63 -0.90 15.79
C GLY A 95 -0.85 0.38 14.98
N TRP A 96 -1.08 0.30 13.66
CA TRP A 96 -1.33 1.49 12.83
C TRP A 96 -2.70 2.13 13.12
N ASP A 97 -2.79 3.46 12.95
CA ASP A 97 -4.04 4.23 13.14
C ASP A 97 -5.19 3.62 12.33
N PRO A 98 -6.34 3.30 12.93
CA PRO A 98 -7.49 2.83 12.18
C PRO A 98 -7.92 3.83 11.09
N LEU A 99 -7.79 5.14 11.37
CA LEU A 99 -8.11 6.19 10.40
C LEU A 99 -7.09 6.27 9.26
N PHE A 100 -5.81 6.04 9.53
CA PHE A 100 -4.79 5.90 8.49
C PHE A 100 -5.09 4.68 7.59
N VAL A 101 -5.32 3.52 8.20
CA VAL A 101 -5.64 2.28 7.48
C VAL A 101 -6.88 2.47 6.60
N GLN A 102 -7.92 3.14 7.10
CA GLN A 102 -9.13 3.45 6.33
C GLN A 102 -8.85 4.34 5.12
N GLN A 103 -7.98 5.35 5.27
CA GLN A 103 -7.60 6.25 4.18
C GLN A 103 -6.80 5.51 3.09
N GLU A 104 -5.89 4.62 3.49
CA GLU A 104 -5.07 3.80 2.59
C GLU A 104 -5.93 2.86 1.72
N VAL A 105 -6.94 2.20 2.30
CA VAL A 105 -7.79 1.27 1.52
C VAL A 105 -8.93 1.96 0.74
N GLY A 106 -9.16 3.25 1.01
CA GLY A 106 -10.00 4.11 0.17
C GLY A 106 -11.51 3.93 0.32
N HIS A 107 -12.01 3.48 1.47
CA HIS A 107 -13.46 3.40 1.73
C HIS A 107 -14.04 4.80 1.97
N GLU A 108 -14.63 5.40 0.92
CA GLU A 108 -15.48 6.60 1.03
C GLU A 108 -16.90 6.28 1.52
N HIS A 109 -17.30 5.00 1.44
CA HIS A 109 -18.49 4.46 2.12
C HIS A 109 -18.15 3.11 2.77
N ALA A 110 -18.41 3.02 4.07
CA ALA A 110 -18.18 1.84 4.87
C ALA A 110 -19.24 0.76 4.56
N SER A 111 -18.84 -0.27 3.83
CA SER A 111 -19.43 -1.61 3.92
C SER A 111 -18.25 -2.56 3.76
N THR A 112 -17.89 -3.45 4.69
CA THR A 112 -18.51 -4.14 5.83
C THR A 112 -17.69 -3.90 7.12
N THR A 113 -17.13 -2.70 7.24
CA THR A 113 -16.08 -2.32 8.20
C THR A 113 -16.65 -1.64 9.45
N ALA A 114 -17.82 -2.04 9.93
CA ALA A 114 -18.47 -1.42 11.11
C ALA A 114 -17.74 -1.70 12.44
N ILE A 115 -16.64 -2.46 12.43
CA ILE A 115 -15.94 -2.90 13.65
C ILE A 115 -14.70 -2.05 13.99
N TYR A 116 -14.22 -1.14 13.14
CA TYR A 116 -12.96 -0.42 13.41
C TYR A 116 -13.11 0.94 14.11
N THR A 117 -14.34 1.31 14.44
CA THR A 117 -14.63 2.51 15.25
C THR A 117 -14.49 2.19 16.73
N CYS A 118 -13.27 2.24 17.25
CA CYS A 118 -13.00 2.76 18.60
C CYS A 118 -11.51 2.85 18.94
N VAL A 119 -10.70 3.59 18.17
CA VAL A 119 -9.52 4.26 18.77
C VAL A 119 -9.32 5.61 18.08
N SER A 120 -9.86 6.65 18.71
CA SER A 120 -9.87 8.06 18.29
C SER A 120 -8.51 8.72 18.49
N SER A 121 -8.17 9.70 17.62
CA SER A 121 -7.25 10.87 17.76
C SER A 121 -5.84 10.73 18.37
N ASP A 122 -5.67 9.86 19.35
CA ASP A 122 -4.48 9.71 20.17
C ASP A 122 -3.32 9.12 19.38
N PHE A 123 -3.60 8.22 18.44
CA PHE A 123 -2.56 7.59 17.64
C PHE A 123 -1.91 8.56 16.65
N ARG A 124 -2.69 9.40 15.95
CA ARG A 124 -2.11 10.41 15.04
C ARG A 124 -1.17 11.36 15.79
N THR A 125 -1.61 11.81 16.96
CA THR A 125 -0.81 12.65 17.84
C THR A 125 0.43 11.92 18.35
N ARG A 126 0.32 10.62 18.67
CA ARG A 126 1.43 9.78 19.16
C ARG A 126 2.46 9.46 18.08
N THR A 127 2.02 9.17 16.86
CA THR A 127 2.90 8.87 15.71
C THR A 127 3.65 10.12 15.25
N LEU A 128 2.96 11.26 15.18
CA LEU A 128 3.61 12.54 14.88
C LEU A 128 4.64 12.88 15.96
N ARG A 129 4.31 12.68 17.25
CA ARG A 129 5.28 12.85 18.34
C ARG A 129 6.47 11.91 18.18
N GLN A 130 6.27 10.60 17.98
CA GLN A 130 7.37 9.65 17.80
C GLN A 130 8.29 10.01 16.63
N ALA A 131 7.74 10.45 15.50
CA ALA A 131 8.54 10.88 14.36
C ALA A 131 9.33 12.17 14.65
N LEU A 132 8.73 13.13 15.36
CA LEU A 132 9.39 14.36 15.79
C LEU A 132 10.49 14.08 16.83
N ASP A 133 10.21 13.22 17.80
CA ASP A 133 11.14 12.81 18.85
C ASP A 133 12.35 12.08 18.25
N ALA A 134 12.13 11.14 17.32
CA ALA A 134 13.21 10.47 16.61
C ALA A 134 14.07 11.43 15.78
N THR A 135 13.45 12.46 15.19
CA THR A 135 14.16 13.51 14.43
C THR A 135 14.98 14.41 15.36
N MET A 136 14.41 14.81 16.50
CA MET A 136 15.09 15.59 17.53
C MET A 136 16.26 14.81 18.14
N ASP A 137 16.08 13.53 18.46
CA ASP A 137 17.16 12.67 18.96
C ASP A 137 18.29 12.51 17.95
N ALA A 138 17.96 12.37 16.67
CA ALA A 138 18.96 12.34 15.61
C ALA A 138 19.73 13.67 15.48
N ALA A 139 19.04 14.81 15.63
CA ALA A 139 19.63 16.14 15.57
C ALA A 139 20.46 16.52 16.81
N LEU A 140 20.09 15.99 17.98
CA LEU A 140 20.73 16.30 19.26
C LEU A 140 21.87 15.34 19.63
N ARG A 141 22.10 14.26 18.86
CA ARG A 141 23.29 13.41 19.03
C ARG A 141 24.56 14.23 18.76
N PRO A 142 25.46 14.43 19.74
CA PRO A 142 26.71 15.14 19.49
C PRO A 142 27.54 14.36 18.49
N ALA A 143 28.04 15.04 17.45
CA ALA A 143 28.91 14.46 16.44
C ALA A 143 30.07 13.74 17.13
N ARG A 144 30.05 12.40 17.07
CA ARG A 144 31.04 11.55 17.73
C ARG A 144 32.40 11.88 17.15
N ARG A 145 33.23 12.64 17.88
CA ARG A 145 34.61 12.93 17.51
C ARG A 145 35.33 11.59 17.37
N ALA A 146 35.71 11.26 16.14
CA ALA A 146 36.57 10.13 15.84
C ALA A 146 37.94 10.35 16.48
N ARG A 147 38.42 9.34 17.21
CA ARG A 147 39.81 9.18 17.61
C ARG A 147 40.18 7.71 17.41
#